data_AF-A0AAD4Z7T2-F1
#
_entry.id   AF-A0AAD4Z7T2-F1
#
_cell.length_a   1.000
_cell.length_b   1.000
_cell.length_c   1.000
_cell.angle_alpha   90.00
_cell.angle_beta   90.00
_cell.angle_gamma   90.00
#
_symmetry.space_group_name_H-M   'P 1'
#
loop_
_entity.id
_entity.type
_entity.pdbx_description
1 polymer ?
#
loop_
_entity_poly.entity_id
_entity_poly.type
_entity_poly.pdbx_seq_one_letter_code
_entity_poly.pdbx_strand_id
1 'polypeptide(L)'
;MVLSIAPKDWRHDIVQYMKTTNGSHTQQVRRRFQYYVIRDEVLFCIGSDDLLMKCLGKKEQLVAMTEVHEGICGAYQAGIKRR
;
A
#
# COMPACT_ATOMS: atom_id res chain seq x y z
N MET A 1 -0.31 0.53 19.06
CA MET A 1 -1.42 1.51 19.11
C MET A 1 -2.09 1.41 17.75
N VAL A 2 -3.18 0.65 17.67
CA VAL A 2 -3.73 0.11 16.42
C VAL A 2 -3.90 1.17 15.31
N LEU A 3 -3.34 0.91 14.13
CA LEU A 3 -3.42 1.74 12.94
C LEU A 3 -4.89 2.13 12.65
N SER A 4 -5.19 3.41 12.77
CA SER A 4 -6.51 3.99 12.50
C SER A 4 -6.46 4.79 11.21
N ILE A 5 -7.26 4.38 10.23
CA ILE A 5 -7.36 5.02 8.92
C ILE A 5 -8.75 5.65 8.81
N ALA A 6 -8.83 6.87 8.27
CA ALA A 6 -10.11 7.55 8.08
C ALA A 6 -11.01 6.78 7.08
N PRO A 7 -12.33 6.69 7.27
CA PRO A 7 -13.23 5.96 6.37
C PRO A 7 -13.21 6.41 4.90
N LYS A 8 -12.77 7.65 4.63
CA LYS A 8 -12.63 8.20 3.26
C LYS A 8 -11.30 7.85 2.58
N ASP A 9 -10.35 7.30 3.31
CA ASP A 9 -9.06 6.86 2.78
C ASP A 9 -9.20 5.45 2.22
N TRP A 10 -8.72 5.22 1.00
CA TRP A 10 -8.84 3.95 0.30
C TRP A 10 -8.19 2.77 1.04
N ARG A 11 -7.24 3.04 1.96
CA ARG A 11 -6.59 2.02 2.80
C ARG A 11 -7.51 1.49 3.90
N HIS A 12 -8.61 2.20 4.19
CA HIS A 12 -9.53 1.86 5.29
C HIS A 12 -10.00 0.42 5.21
N ASP A 13 -10.52 -0.01 4.05
CA ASP A 13 -11.11 -1.33 3.88
C ASP A 13 -10.07 -2.45 4.02
N ILE A 14 -8.81 -2.17 3.65
CA ILE A 14 -7.69 -3.10 3.80
C ILE A 14 -7.35 -3.27 5.28
N VAL A 15 -7.19 -2.15 6.00
CA VAL A 15 -6.88 -2.18 7.44
C VAL A 15 -8.04 -2.81 8.22
N GLN A 16 -9.29 -2.51 7.84
CA GLN A 16 -10.45 -3.10 8.46
C GLN A 16 -10.52 -4.61 8.23
N TYR A 17 -10.27 -5.07 7.00
CA TYR A 17 -10.17 -6.49 6.66
C TYR A 17 -9.12 -7.21 7.52
N MET A 18 -7.95 -6.61 7.73
CA MET A 18 -6.89 -7.22 8.54
C MET A 18 -7.20 -7.26 10.04
N LYS A 19 -7.99 -6.30 10.54
CA LYS A 19 -8.44 -6.29 11.95
C LYS A 19 -9.49 -7.35 12.22
N THR A 20 -10.32 -7.67 11.23
CA THR A 20 -11.34 -8.72 11.35
C THR A 20 -10.71 -10.10 11.19
N THR A 21 -9.99 -10.58 12.21
CA THR A 21 -9.22 -11.83 12.20
C THR A 21 -10.04 -13.13 12.11
N ASN A 22 -11.38 -13.09 11.96
CA ASN A 22 -12.22 -14.30 11.95
C ASN A 22 -13.53 -14.18 11.13
N GLY A 23 -13.61 -13.26 10.17
CA GLY A 23 -14.77 -13.15 9.30
C GLY A 23 -14.76 -14.22 8.19
N SER A 24 -15.92 -14.79 7.88
CA SER A 24 -16.15 -15.55 6.64
C SER A 24 -16.04 -14.61 5.43
N HIS A 25 -14.82 -14.24 5.06
CA HIS A 25 -14.55 -13.45 3.88
C HIS A 25 -14.57 -14.36 2.65
N THR A 26 -15.17 -13.87 1.57
CA THR A 26 -15.17 -14.59 0.29
C THR A 26 -13.73 -14.79 -0.20
N GLN A 27 -13.50 -15.85 -0.97
CA GLN A 27 -12.17 -16.13 -1.53
C GLN A 27 -11.64 -14.96 -2.38
N GLN A 28 -12.54 -14.21 -3.03
CA GLN A 28 -12.19 -13.01 -3.80
C GLN A 28 -11.61 -11.91 -2.91
N VAL A 29 -12.22 -11.64 -1.75
CA VAL A 29 -11.73 -10.66 -0.78
C VAL A 29 -10.36 -11.06 -0.24
N ARG A 30 -10.17 -12.35 0.09
CA ARG A 30 -8.88 -12.87 0.55
C ARG A 30 -7.79 -12.66 -0.50
N ARG A 31 -8.05 -13.04 -1.76
CA ARG A 31 -7.11 -12.83 -2.87
C ARG A 31 -6.79 -11.37 -3.10
N ARG A 32 -7.77 -10.47 -2.94
CA ARG A 32 -7.57 -9.03 -3.12
C ARG A 32 -6.61 -8.42 -2.10
N PHE A 33 -6.62 -8.90 -0.86
CA PHE A 33 -5.86 -8.30 0.24
C PHE A 33 -4.67 -9.15 0.73
N GLN A 34 -4.40 -10.32 0.10
CA GLN A 34 -3.29 -11.20 0.47
C GLN A 34 -1.90 -10.56 0.31
N TYR A 35 -1.78 -9.52 -0.52
CA TYR A 35 -0.52 -8.82 -0.79
C TYR A 35 -0.30 -7.61 0.12
N TYR A 36 -1.00 -7.51 1.23
CA TYR A 36 -0.81 -6.42 2.17
C TYR A 36 -0.38 -6.97 3.53
N VAL A 37 0.35 -6.16 4.29
CA VAL A 37 0.75 -6.46 5.67
C VAL A 37 0.80 -5.20 6.52
N ILE A 38 0.45 -5.30 7.80
CA ILE A 38 0.64 -4.23 8.78
C ILE A 38 1.89 -4.58 9.60
N ARG A 39 2.87 -3.67 9.65
CA ARG A 39 4.03 -3.74 10.56
C ARG A 39 4.25 -2.40 11.20
N ASP A 40 4.45 -2.39 12.51
CA ASP A 40 4.71 -1.17 13.31
C ASP A 40 3.71 -0.05 13.02
N GLU A 41 2.43 -0.41 12.93
CA GLU A 41 1.32 0.50 12.60
C GLU A 41 1.41 1.15 11.21
N VAL A 42 2.16 0.56 10.28
CA VAL A 42 2.25 0.99 8.88
C VAL A 42 1.72 -0.12 7.98
N LEU A 43 0.86 0.26 7.02
CA LEU A 43 0.37 -0.64 5.98
C LEU A 43 1.37 -0.69 4.82
N PHE A 44 1.75 -1.89 4.42
CA PHE A 44 2.62 -2.16 3.29
C PHE A 44 1.90 -3.01 2.25
N CYS A 45 2.27 -2.81 0.99
CA CYS A 45 1.98 -3.70 -0.13
C CYS A 45 3.23 -4.54 -0.42
N ILE A 46 3.06 -5.83 -0.66
CA ILE A 46 4.10 -6.79 -1.02
C ILE A 46 4.27 -6.74 -2.54
N GLY A 47 5.44 -6.29 -2.99
CA GLY A 47 5.83 -6.25 -4.41
C GLY A 47 6.14 -7.64 -4.98
N SER A 48 6.39 -7.69 -6.30
CA SER A 48 6.76 -8.92 -7.00
C SER A 48 8.15 -9.45 -6.63
N ASP A 49 8.99 -8.60 -6.05
CA ASP A 49 10.33 -8.87 -5.55
C ASP A 49 10.37 -9.09 -4.03
N ASP A 50 9.20 -9.35 -3.42
CA ASP A 50 8.99 -9.42 -1.97
C ASP A 50 9.37 -8.13 -1.21
N LEU A 51 9.56 -7.02 -1.92
CA LEU A 51 9.82 -5.73 -1.30
C LEU A 51 8.53 -5.16 -0.69
N LEU A 52 8.65 -4.66 0.55
CA LEU A 52 7.56 -3.98 1.23
C LEU A 52 7.52 -2.51 0.82
N MET A 53 6.48 -2.13 0.07
CA MET A 53 6.22 -0.75 -0.32
C MET A 53 5.19 -0.13 0.61
N LYS A 54 5.52 1.00 1.23
CA LYS A 54 4.60 1.71 2.13
C LYS A 54 3.34 2.16 1.37
N CYS A 55 2.16 1.84 1.90
CA CYS A 55 0.89 2.32 1.36
C CYS A 55 0.65 3.79 1.75
N LEU A 56 0.74 4.68 0.78
CA LEU A 56 0.60 6.11 0.98
C LEU A 56 -0.87 6.54 1.13
N GLY A 57 -1.11 7.43 2.09
CA GLY A 57 -2.38 8.15 2.20
C GLY A 57 -2.48 9.29 1.20
N LYS A 58 -3.67 9.90 1.08
CA LYS A 58 -3.94 10.95 0.08
C LYS A 58 -2.91 12.09 0.06
N LYS A 59 -2.46 12.56 1.23
CA LYS A 59 -1.47 13.65 1.33
C LYS A 59 -0.08 13.18 0.86
N GLU A 60 0.36 12.02 1.32
CA GLU A 60 1.66 11.45 0.95
C GLU A 60 1.69 11.11 -0.56
N GLN A 61 0.59 10.62 -1.12
CA GLN A 61 0.44 10.40 -2.57
C GLN A 61 0.61 11.70 -3.36
N LEU A 62 -0.01 12.80 -2.91
CA LEU A 62 0.11 14.08 -3.58
C LEU A 62 1.57 14.57 -3.58
N VAL A 63 2.25 14.49 -2.42
CA VAL A 63 3.66 14.86 -2.30
C VAL A 63 4.53 14.01 -3.22
N ALA A 64 4.39 12.69 -3.16
CA ALA A 64 5.17 11.78 -4.00
C ALA A 64 4.95 12.05 -5.50
N MET A 65 3.71 12.33 -5.92
CA MET A 65 3.41 12.68 -7.31
C MET A 65 4.02 14.02 -7.72
N THR A 66 4.02 15.02 -6.82
CA THR A 66 4.69 16.31 -7.06
C THR A 66 6.20 16.13 -7.18
N GLU A 67 6.83 15.40 -6.27
CA GLU A 67 8.28 15.13 -6.31
C GLU A 67 8.70 14.40 -7.59
N VAL A 68 7.87 13.45 -8.06
CA VAL A 68 8.10 12.76 -9.34
C VAL A 68 7.92 13.71 -10.52
N HIS A 69 6.89 14.57 -10.50
CA HIS A 69 6.64 15.54 -11.56
C HIS A 69 7.76 16.59 -11.67
N GLU A 70 8.28 17.05 -10.54
CA GLU A 70 9.37 18.04 -10.46
C GLU A 70 10.76 17.43 -10.65
N GLY A 71 10.85 16.10 -10.82
CA GLY A 71 12.13 15.40 -10.99
C GLY A 71 13.00 15.37 -9.74
N ILE A 72 12.44 15.70 -8.57
CA ILE A 72 13.11 15.65 -7.26
C ILE A 72 13.36 14.21 -6.87
N CYS A 73 12.36 13.35 -7.08
CA CYS A 73 12.57 11.92 -7.06
C CYS A 73 13.33 11.57 -8.34
N GLY A 74 14.66 11.48 -8.24
CA GLY A 74 15.53 11.13 -9.37
C GLY A 74 14.99 9.91 -10.12
N ALA A 75 15.27 9.83 -11.42
CA ALA A 75 14.71 8.79 -12.28
C ALA A 75 15.01 7.37 -11.77
N TYR A 76 14.10 6.80 -10.97
CA TYR A 76 13.96 5.35 -10.79
C TYR A 76 13.25 4.76 -12.03
N GLN A 77 13.70 5.20 -13.20
CA GLN A 77 13.22 4.83 -14.53
C GLN A 77 14.44 4.65 -15.43
N ALA A 78 15.29 3.71 -15.05
CA ALA A 78 15.74 2.76 -16.04
C ALA A 78 15.21 1.41 -15.57
N GLY A 79 13.91 1.17 -15.84
CA GLY A 79 13.47 -0.22 -15.96
C GLY A 79 14.49 -0.91 -16.85
N ILE A 80 15.06 -2.02 -16.36
CA ILE A 80 16.07 -2.79 -17.10
C ILE A 80 15.52 -2.94 -18.53
N LYS A 81 16.17 -2.29 -19.50
CA LYS A 81 15.92 -2.57 -20.91
C LYS A 81 16.30 -4.02 -21.11
N ARG A 82 15.31 -4.92 -21.14
CA ARG A 82 15.55 -6.27 -21.63
C ARG A 82 15.88 -6.13 -23.11
N ARG A 83 17.08 -6.58 -23.47
CA ARG A 83 17.53 -6.76 -24.84
C ARG A 83 16.79 -7.92 -25.48
#